data_AF-A0AA95DZQ0-F1
#
_entry.id   AF-A0AA95DZQ0-F1
#
_cell.length_a   1.000
_cell.length_b   1.000
_cell.length_c   1.000
_cell.angle_alpha   90.00
_cell.angle_beta   90.00
_cell.angle_gamma   90.00
#
_symmetry.space_group_name_H-M   'P 1'
#
loop_
_entity.id
_entity.type
_entity.pdbx_description
1 polymer ?
#
loop_
_entity_poly.entity_id
_entity_poly.type
_entity_poly.pdbx_seq_one_letter_code
_entity_poly.pdbx_strand_id
1 'polypeptide(L)'
;MYQMKQLTERRITQAQATNYLNRLFNDVDDTLIMFPTNKKTQKAVPNAKAMNQIMTMFNGQGRGADLDSARDTAYGLLCAVTEFVDHERRAMSTDHRLDSAWFGTGANLKQKGLEEAMRLIA
;
A
#
# COMPACT_ATOMS: atom_id res chain seq x y z
N MET A 1 -0.08 -21.37 -6.04
CA MET A 1 -0.66 -20.96 -7.34
C MET A 1 -1.99 -20.20 -7.23
N TYR A 2 -2.72 -20.24 -6.09
CA TYR A 2 -4.04 -19.58 -5.94
C TYR A 2 -4.09 -18.31 -5.06
N GLN A 3 -2.95 -17.79 -4.61
CA GLN A 3 -2.89 -16.71 -3.62
C GLN A 3 -3.59 -15.42 -4.08
N MET A 4 -3.38 -15.00 -5.32
CA MET A 4 -4.07 -13.83 -5.88
C MET A 4 -5.58 -14.05 -6.00
N LYS A 5 -6.02 -15.27 -6.34
CA LYS A 5 -7.45 -15.62 -6.38
C LYS A 5 -8.06 -15.51 -4.98
N GLN A 6 -7.37 -15.99 -3.96
CA GLN A 6 -7.82 -15.87 -2.57
C GLN A 6 -7.98 -14.41 -2.14
N LEU A 7 -7.09 -13.50 -2.58
CA LEU A 7 -7.23 -12.07 -2.29
C LEU A 7 -8.49 -11.45 -2.93
N THR A 8 -8.89 -11.92 -4.12
CA THR A 8 -10.12 -11.45 -4.79
C THR A 8 -11.40 -11.98 -4.12
N GLU A 9 -11.33 -13.13 -3.45
CA GLU A 9 -12.47 -13.72 -2.74
C GLU A 9 -12.58 -13.18 -1.30
N ARG A 10 -11.46 -12.72 -0.73
CA ARG A 10 -11.39 -12.18 0.63
C ARG A 10 -11.99 -10.78 0.72
N ARG A 11 -13.25 -10.68 1.16
CA ARG A 11 -13.89 -9.40 1.50
C ARG A 11 -13.27 -8.79 2.75
N ILE A 12 -13.10 -7.48 2.77
CA ILE A 12 -12.42 -6.74 3.82
C ILE A 12 -13.32 -5.61 4.34
N THR A 13 -13.36 -5.45 5.66
CA THR A 13 -14.07 -4.34 6.30
C THR A 13 -13.22 -3.07 6.32
N GLN A 14 -13.86 -1.91 6.45
CA GLN A 14 -13.17 -0.62 6.57
C GLN A 14 -12.13 -0.63 7.71
N ALA A 15 -12.45 -1.24 8.86
CA ALA A 15 -11.52 -1.36 9.98
C ALA A 15 -10.29 -2.22 9.65
N GLN A 16 -10.49 -3.32 8.91
CA GLN A 16 -9.39 -4.16 8.45
C GLN A 16 -8.50 -3.43 7.44
N ALA A 17 -9.10 -2.66 6.52
CA ALA A 17 -8.36 -1.82 5.58
C ALA A 17 -7.52 -0.75 6.30
N THR A 18 -8.08 -0.07 7.31
CA THR A 18 -7.31 0.90 8.11
C THR A 18 -6.16 0.26 8.87
N ASN A 19 -6.36 -0.94 9.43
CA ASN A 19 -5.31 -1.66 10.15
C ASN A 19 -4.18 -2.12 9.21
N TYR A 20 -4.54 -2.61 8.02
CA TYR A 20 -3.60 -2.93 6.96
C TYR A 20 -2.74 -1.70 6.59
N LEU A 21 -3.36 -0.54 6.37
CA LEU A 21 -2.62 0.68 6.04
C LEU A 21 -1.73 1.16 7.19
N ASN A 22 -2.17 1.00 8.44
CA ASN A 22 -1.35 1.30 9.61
C ASN A 22 -0.08 0.44 9.64
N ARG A 23 -0.17 -0.86 9.36
CA ARG A 23 1.01 -1.74 9.28
C ARG A 23 1.90 -1.35 8.10
N LEU A 24 1.30 -1.11 6.94
CA LEU A 24 2.03 -0.72 5.73
C LEU A 24 2.91 0.52 5.94
N PHE A 25 2.38 1.54 6.62
CA PHE A 25 3.05 2.84 6.78
C PHE A 25 3.80 3.03 8.10
N ASN A 26 3.43 2.30 9.17
CA ASN A 26 3.96 2.53 10.51
C ASN A 26 4.74 1.34 11.09
N ASP A 27 4.65 0.12 10.54
CA ASP A 27 5.59 -0.93 10.95
C ASP A 27 6.98 -0.59 10.39
N VAL A 28 7.95 -0.48 11.30
CA VAL A 28 9.37 -0.51 10.98
C VAL A 28 9.74 -1.96 10.70
N ASP A 29 10.17 -2.26 9.47
CA ASP A 29 10.71 -3.57 9.13
C ASP A 29 12.01 -3.79 9.90
N ASP A 30 12.00 -4.71 10.86
CA ASP A 30 13.16 -5.18 11.64
C ASP A 30 14.21 -5.95 10.79
N THR A 31 14.00 -6.08 9.47
CA THR A 31 14.85 -6.87 8.56
C THR A 31 15.95 -6.08 7.88
N LEU A 32 16.02 -4.75 8.07
CA LEU A 32 17.13 -3.95 7.56
C LEU A 32 18.22 -3.86 8.64
N ILE A 33 19.36 -4.51 8.41
CA ILE A 33 20.59 -4.28 9.20
C ILE A 33 20.91 -2.79 9.10
N MET A 34 20.52 -2.05 10.13
CA MET A 34 20.62 -0.60 10.19
C MET A 34 21.96 -0.26 10.84
N PHE A 35 22.94 0.16 10.03
CA PHE A 35 24.06 0.94 10.55
C PHE A 35 23.47 2.13 11.34
N PRO A 36 23.87 2.37 12.60
CA PRO A 36 23.22 3.34 13.46
C PRO A 36 23.61 4.75 13.03
N THR A 37 22.98 5.24 11.96
CA THR A 37 22.99 6.66 11.64
C THR A 37 21.80 7.28 12.34
N ASN A 38 22.12 7.94 13.46
CA ASN A 38 21.21 8.81 14.18
C ASN A 38 20.58 9.83 13.22
N LYS A 39 19.35 9.55 12.78
CA LYS A 39 18.30 10.55 12.53
C LYS A 39 16.96 9.83 12.52
N LYS A 40 16.47 9.56 13.74
CA LYS A 40 15.04 9.46 14.04
C LYS A 40 14.40 10.83 13.76
N THR A 41 14.28 11.24 12.50
CA THR A 41 13.17 12.10 12.13
C THR A 41 11.99 11.16 11.96
N GLN A 42 11.29 10.93 13.07
CA GLN A 42 9.86 10.63 13.00
C GLN A 42 9.25 11.72 12.11
N LYS A 43 9.13 11.47 10.81
CA LYS A 43 8.30 12.28 9.93
C LYS A 43 6.87 11.92 10.28
N ALA A 44 6.44 12.36 11.45
CA ALA A 44 5.04 12.44 11.83
C ALA A 44 4.36 13.39 10.83
N VAL A 45 3.16 13.03 10.36
CA VAL A 45 2.23 13.80 9.47
C VAL A 45 2.10 13.39 7.97
N PRO A 46 3.06 12.81 7.21
CA PRO A 46 2.85 12.46 5.79
C PRO A 46 1.91 11.25 5.55
N ASN A 47 1.87 10.29 6.48
CA ASN A 47 1.16 9.02 6.26
C ASN A 47 -0.35 9.17 6.29
N ALA A 48 -0.90 10.07 7.13
CA ALA A 48 -2.36 10.24 7.23
C ALA A 48 -3.01 10.67 5.91
N LYS A 49 -2.36 11.57 5.15
CA LYS A 49 -2.85 11.98 3.84
C LYS A 49 -2.79 10.83 2.82
N ALA A 50 -1.69 10.09 2.79
CA ALA A 50 -1.53 8.93 1.92
C ALA A 50 -2.58 7.86 2.23
N MET A 51 -2.78 7.53 3.51
CA MET A 51 -3.79 6.59 3.96
C MET A 51 -5.20 7.03 3.56
N ASN A 52 -5.56 8.29 3.76
CA ASN A 52 -6.87 8.80 3.36
C ASN A 52 -7.08 8.74 1.84
N GLN A 53 -6.04 9.03 1.05
CA GLN A 53 -6.13 8.89 -0.42
C GLN A 53 -6.32 7.43 -0.83
N ILE A 54 -5.56 6.49 -0.25
CA ILE A 54 -5.71 5.06 -0.53
C ILE A 54 -7.09 4.56 -0.12
N MET A 55 -7.60 4.96 1.05
CA MET A 55 -8.95 4.63 1.49
C MET A 55 -10.01 5.19 0.54
N THR A 56 -9.82 6.41 0.03
CA THR A 56 -10.74 7.00 -0.97
C THR A 56 -10.74 6.20 -2.26
N MET A 57 -9.57 5.76 -2.74
CA MET A 57 -9.44 4.90 -3.92
C MET A 57 -10.10 3.53 -3.71
N PHE A 58 -9.85 2.91 -2.55
CA PHE A 58 -10.48 1.64 -2.17
C PHE A 58 -12.01 1.75 -2.11
N ASN A 59 -12.54 2.90 -1.70
CA ASN A 59 -13.97 3.17 -1.60
C ASN A 59 -14.64 3.58 -2.93
N GLY A 60 -14.06 3.18 -4.08
CA GLY A 60 -14.68 3.35 -5.40
C GLY A 60 -14.15 4.51 -6.24
N GLN A 61 -13.23 5.33 -5.72
CA GLN A 61 -12.59 6.39 -6.53
C GLN A 61 -11.33 5.92 -7.28
N GLY A 62 -10.86 4.70 -6.98
CA GLY A 62 -9.71 4.09 -7.63
C GLY A 62 -10.06 3.51 -8.99
N ARG A 63 -9.05 3.40 -9.86
CA ARG A 63 -9.21 2.82 -11.20
C ARG A 63 -9.57 1.34 -11.07
N GLY A 64 -10.78 0.98 -11.50
CA GLY A 64 -11.28 -0.38 -11.44
C GLY A 64 -11.72 -0.83 -10.04
N ALA A 65 -11.89 0.10 -9.08
CA ALA A 65 -12.35 -0.22 -7.73
C ALA A 65 -13.76 -0.86 -7.71
N ASP A 66 -14.58 -0.61 -8.74
CA ASP A 66 -15.93 -1.17 -8.88
C ASP A 66 -15.96 -2.59 -9.50
N LEU A 67 -14.82 -3.13 -9.94
CA LEU A 67 -14.76 -4.51 -10.47
C LEU A 67 -15.09 -5.51 -9.36
N ASP A 68 -15.84 -6.57 -9.67
CA ASP A 68 -16.25 -7.57 -8.67
C ASP A 68 -15.07 -8.22 -7.93
N SER A 69 -13.92 -8.34 -8.60
CA SER A 69 -12.68 -8.88 -8.02
C SER A 69 -11.98 -7.92 -7.07
N ALA A 70 -12.23 -6.60 -7.18
CA ALA A 70 -11.56 -5.55 -6.42
C ALA A 70 -12.46 -4.91 -5.35
N ARG A 71 -13.74 -4.74 -5.63
CA ARG A 71 -14.68 -4.04 -4.74
C ARG A 71 -14.72 -4.68 -3.36
N ASP A 72 -14.38 -3.93 -2.32
CA ASP A 72 -14.38 -4.41 -0.93
C ASP A 72 -13.50 -5.67 -0.69
N THR A 73 -12.48 -5.94 -1.52
CA THR A 73 -11.61 -7.13 -1.38
C THR A 73 -10.18 -6.77 -0.96
N ALA A 74 -9.44 -7.76 -0.46
CA ALA A 74 -8.01 -7.63 -0.19
C ALA A 74 -7.23 -7.25 -1.46
N TYR A 75 -7.66 -7.80 -2.60
CA TYR A 75 -7.11 -7.46 -3.90
C TYR A 75 -7.34 -5.99 -4.26
N GLY A 76 -8.56 -5.46 -4.08
CA GLY A 76 -8.82 -4.04 -4.35
C GLY A 76 -8.05 -3.10 -3.44
N LEU A 77 -7.84 -3.50 -2.18
CA LEU A 77 -6.99 -2.74 -1.26
C LEU A 77 -5.54 -2.68 -1.73
N LEU A 78 -5.00 -3.82 -2.21
CA LEU A 78 -3.68 -3.88 -2.83
C LEU A 78 -3.60 -3.01 -4.09
N CYS A 79 -4.63 -3.07 -4.95
CA CYS A 79 -4.72 -2.23 -6.15
C CYS A 79 -4.69 -0.73 -5.80
N ALA A 80 -5.44 -0.30 -4.79
CA ALA A 80 -5.44 1.08 -4.32
C ALA A 80 -4.06 1.55 -3.82
N VAL A 81 -3.30 0.66 -3.16
CA VAL A 81 -1.91 0.96 -2.77
C VAL A 81 -1.02 1.12 -3.99
N THR A 82 -1.09 0.20 -4.96
CA THR A 82 -0.27 0.29 -6.17
C THR A 82 -0.59 1.52 -6.99
N GLU A 83 -1.88 1.88 -7.10
CA GLU A 83 -2.33 3.08 -7.79
C GLU A 83 -1.80 4.35 -7.11
N PHE A 84 -1.85 4.39 -5.78
CA PHE A 84 -1.27 5.50 -5.03
C PHE A 84 0.23 5.66 -5.31
N VAL A 85 0.98 4.55 -5.33
CA VAL A 85 2.43 4.59 -5.59
C VAL A 85 2.74 5.05 -7.00
N ASP A 86 2.02 4.52 -7.98
CA ASP A 86 2.33 4.71 -9.40
C ASP A 86 1.85 6.07 -9.93
N HIS A 87 0.77 6.63 -9.35
CA HIS A 87 0.10 7.84 -9.85
C HIS A 87 0.03 9.00 -8.87
N GLU A 88 -0.34 8.76 -7.61
CA GLU A 88 -0.70 9.84 -6.67
C GLU A 88 0.45 10.29 -5.76
N ARG A 89 1.49 9.47 -5.62
CA ARG A 89 2.62 9.77 -4.75
C ARG A 89 3.41 10.96 -5.32
N ARG A 90 3.55 12.01 -4.51
CA ARG A 90 4.29 13.22 -4.86
C ARG A 90 5.76 12.88 -5.18
N ALA A 91 6.20 13.29 -6.36
CA ALA A 91 7.58 13.21 -6.82
C ALA A 91 8.01 14.55 -7.43
N MET A 92 9.32 14.78 -7.55
CA MET A 92 9.85 16.00 -8.18
C MET A 92 9.63 16.03 -9.70
N SER A 93 9.63 14.86 -10.34
CA SER A 93 9.37 14.69 -11.77
C SER A 93 8.64 13.37 -12.02
N THR A 94 8.15 13.17 -13.24
CA THR A 94 7.54 11.92 -13.69
C THR A 94 8.53 10.77 -13.71
N ASP A 95 9.75 11.01 -14.19
CA ASP A 95 10.84 10.02 -14.21
C ASP A 95 11.20 9.57 -12.80
N HIS A 96 11.33 10.49 -11.85
CA HIS A 96 11.60 10.12 -10.46
C HIS A 96 10.47 9.29 -9.84
N ARG A 97 9.21 9.51 -10.26
CA ARG A 97 8.08 8.68 -9.81
C ARG A 97 8.18 7.27 -10.39
N LEU A 98 8.45 7.15 -11.70
CA LEU A 98 8.59 5.85 -12.37
C LEU A 98 9.75 5.04 -11.80
N ASP A 99 10.92 5.65 -11.65
CA ASP A 99 12.09 5.02 -11.06
C ASP A 99 11.79 4.54 -9.61
N SER A 100 11.16 5.39 -8.80
CA SER A 100 10.76 5.01 -7.44
C SER A 100 9.73 3.87 -7.42
N ALA A 101 8.76 3.89 -8.34
CA ALA A 101 7.72 2.88 -8.47
C ALA A 101 8.25 1.53 -8.95
N TRP A 102 9.33 1.51 -9.73
CA TRP A 102 9.92 0.29 -10.29
C TRP A 102 11.04 -0.29 -9.43
N PHE A 103 11.93 0.55 -8.91
CA PHE A 103 13.18 0.11 -8.30
C PHE A 103 13.49 0.72 -6.92
N GLY A 104 12.76 1.76 -6.51
CA GLY A 104 13.04 2.49 -5.28
C GLY A 104 12.05 2.23 -4.13
N THR A 105 11.85 3.25 -3.30
CA THR A 105 10.93 3.19 -2.15
C THR A 105 9.48 2.89 -2.54
N GLY A 106 9.06 3.20 -3.77
CA GLY A 106 7.74 2.83 -4.27
C GLY A 106 7.62 1.31 -4.51
N ALA A 107 8.63 0.70 -5.12
CA ALA A 107 8.69 -0.75 -5.30
C ALA A 107 8.65 -1.50 -3.96
N ASN A 108 9.44 -1.05 -2.98
CA ASN A 108 9.41 -1.64 -1.63
C ASN A 108 8.04 -1.49 -0.95
N LEU A 109 7.37 -0.36 -1.14
CA LEU A 109 6.03 -0.15 -0.58
C LEU A 109 4.98 -1.07 -1.22
N LYS A 110 5.08 -1.34 -2.53
CA LYS A 110 4.22 -2.30 -3.22
C LYS A 110 4.49 -3.74 -2.76
N GLN A 111 5.76 -4.10 -2.55
CA GLN A 111 6.15 -5.41 -2.02
C GLN A 111 5.58 -5.62 -0.61
N LYS A 112 5.77 -4.66 0.30
CA LYS A 112 5.19 -4.71 1.64
C LYS A 112 3.66 -4.73 1.61
N GLY A 113 3.05 -3.97 0.70
CA GLY A 113 1.62 -3.96 0.48
C GLY A 113 1.08 -5.35 0.10
N LEU A 114 1.80 -6.07 -0.75
CA LEU A 114 1.47 -7.46 -1.09
C LEU A 114 1.61 -8.37 0.15
N GLU A 115 2.72 -8.27 0.89
CA GLU A 115 2.96 -9.10 2.08
C GLU A 115 1.88 -8.91 3.15
N GLU A 116 1.49 -7.67 3.44
CA GLU A 116 0.39 -7.39 4.37
C GLU A 116 -0.96 -7.88 3.84
N ALA A 117 -1.18 -7.87 2.52
CA ALA A 117 -2.42 -8.37 1.93
C ALA A 117 -2.48 -9.89 2.06
N MET A 118 -1.34 -10.56 1.90
CA MET A 118 -1.18 -12.00 2.12
C MET A 118 -1.46 -12.39 3.58
N ARG A 119 -1.15 -11.53 4.56
CA ARG A 119 -1.50 -11.76 5.97
C ARG A 119 -3.01 -11.71 6.23
N LEU A 120 -3.83 -11.18 5.32
CA LEU A 120 -5.30 -11.13 5.47
C LEU A 120 -5.99 -12.43 5.02
N ILE A 121 -5.26 -13.29 4.31
CA ILE A 121 -5.72 -14.60 3.83
C ILE A 121 -5.02 -15.78 4.52
N ALA A 122 -3.94 -15.52 5.27
CA ALA A 122 -3.28 -16.50 6.15
C ALA A 122 -4.06 -16.67 7.46
#